data_AF-A0A401TJB9-F1
#
_entry.id   AF-A0A401TJB9-F1
#
_cell.length_a   1.000
_cell.length_b   1.000
_cell.length_c   1.000
_cell.angle_alpha   90.00
_cell.angle_beta   90.00
_cell.angle_gamma   90.00
#
_symmetry.space_group_name_H-M   'P 1'
#
loop_
_entity.id
_entity.type
_entity.pdbx_description
1 polymer ?
#
loop_
_entity_poly.entity_id
_entity_poly.type
_entity_poly.pdbx_seq_one_letter_code
_entity_poly.pdbx_strand_id
1 'polypeptide(L)'
;MDFTSSVLEMDFTVSVLGMDFTGSMLGMVFTGSVFGMDFAGSVLEMDFTGSVFVMDFTGSMLGTDFTSSVLEMDFSGSVRGMDFTGSVLGMDFTGSVHVMYLTGSVLGLDLSGSLLGMDFTGSVLEMDFTGSVLGMDFTASVFGWISRAPCL
;
A
#
# COMPACT_ATOMS: atom_id res chain seq x y z
N MET A 1 -16.98 9.21 5.97
CA MET A 1 -17.02 9.46 7.44
C MET A 1 -15.65 9.98 7.76
N ASP A 2 -15.58 11.18 8.33
CA ASP A 2 -14.38 11.97 8.18
C ASP A 2 -13.81 12.30 9.56
N PHE A 3 -12.54 11.95 9.78
CA PHE A 3 -11.80 12.23 10.99
C PHE A 3 -10.78 13.32 10.70
N THR A 4 -10.89 14.45 11.38
CA THR A 4 -10.04 15.63 11.14
C THR A 4 -9.07 15.95 12.27
N SER A 5 -8.98 15.04 13.23
CA SER A 5 -8.09 15.11 14.37
C SER A 5 -7.32 13.82 14.50
N SER A 6 -6.31 13.83 15.36
CA SER A 6 -5.57 12.62 15.71
C SER A 6 -6.51 11.52 16.22
N VAL A 7 -6.37 10.31 15.67
CA VAL A 7 -7.04 9.08 16.13
C VAL A 7 -5.96 8.20 16.75
N LEU A 8 -6.23 7.71 17.95
CA LEU A 8 -5.23 6.96 18.72
C LEU A 8 -5.35 5.46 18.50
N GLU A 9 -6.56 4.92 18.37
CA GLU A 9 -6.84 3.53 18.02
C GLU A 9 -8.22 3.46 17.36
N MET A 10 -8.38 2.64 16.32
CA MET A 10 -9.68 2.41 15.69
C MET A 10 -9.76 1.05 15.02
N ASP A 11 -10.79 0.28 15.39
CA ASP A 11 -11.03 -1.06 14.85
C ASP A 11 -12.37 -1.14 14.11
N PHE A 12 -12.32 -1.60 12.86
CA PHE A 12 -13.50 -1.89 12.06
C PHE A 12 -13.63 -3.38 11.83
N THR A 13 -14.68 -3.97 12.41
CA THR A 13 -14.99 -5.40 12.24
C THR A 13 -16.01 -5.70 11.16
N VAL A 14 -16.56 -4.67 10.55
CA VAL A 14 -17.55 -4.74 9.48
C VAL A 14 -16.99 -4.06 8.25
N SER A 15 -17.59 -4.35 7.09
CA SER A 15 -17.20 -3.66 5.87
C SER A 15 -17.39 -2.15 6.01
N VAL A 16 -16.41 -1.40 5.55
CA VAL A 16 -16.45 0.06 5.58
C VAL A 16 -16.50 0.62 4.18
N LEU A 17 -17.21 1.74 4.04
CA LEU A 17 -17.43 2.41 2.76
C LEU A 17 -17.20 3.90 2.96
N GLY A 18 -16.19 4.44 2.26
CA GLY A 18 -15.87 5.87 2.22
C GLY A 18 -15.49 6.45 3.58
N MET A 19 -14.19 6.49 3.87
CA MET A 19 -13.66 7.18 5.05
C MET A 19 -12.43 8.02 4.76
N ASP A 20 -12.41 9.20 5.35
CA ASP A 20 -11.34 10.16 5.15
C ASP A 20 -10.71 10.46 6.50
N PHE A 21 -9.39 10.33 6.59
CA PHE A 21 -8.63 10.60 7.79
C PHE A 21 -7.62 11.69 7.51
N THR A 22 -7.68 12.77 8.27
CA THR A 22 -6.72 13.87 8.20
C THR A 22 -6.10 14.10 9.58
N GLY A 23 -4.77 14.10 9.64
CA GLY A 23 -4.01 14.24 10.88
C GLY A 23 -3.10 13.06 11.19
N SER A 24 -2.94 12.76 12.48
CA SER A 24 -2.05 11.69 12.95
C SER A 24 -2.86 10.48 13.41
N MET A 25 -2.65 9.33 12.79
CA MET A 25 -3.34 8.10 13.12
C MET A 25 -2.35 7.12 13.74
N LEU A 26 -2.71 6.60 14.90
CA LEU A 26 -2.00 5.54 15.60
C LEU A 26 -2.94 4.34 15.63
N GLY A 27 -2.42 3.14 15.32
CA GLY A 27 -3.14 1.87 15.38
C GLY A 27 -4.53 1.85 14.72
N MET A 28 -4.61 1.44 13.46
CA MET A 28 -5.91 1.19 12.82
C MET A 28 -6.02 -0.23 12.29
N VAL A 29 -7.13 -0.91 12.60
CA VAL A 29 -7.36 -2.29 12.18
C VAL A 29 -8.66 -2.41 11.39
N PHE A 30 -8.58 -3.00 10.21
CA PHE A 30 -9.71 -3.23 9.31
C PHE A 30 -9.83 -4.71 9.00
N THR A 31 -10.78 -5.37 9.68
CA THR A 31 -11.04 -6.79 9.42
C THR A 31 -12.15 -7.03 8.40
N GLY A 32 -13.07 -6.07 8.25
CA GLY A 32 -14.05 -6.05 7.16
C GLY A 32 -13.47 -5.53 5.85
N SER A 33 -14.18 -5.75 4.74
CA SER A 33 -13.79 -5.20 3.44
C SER A 33 -13.86 -3.69 3.43
N VAL A 34 -12.92 -3.03 2.76
CA VAL A 34 -12.81 -1.58 2.67
C VAL A 34 -13.06 -1.10 1.25
N PHE A 35 -14.08 -0.27 1.10
CA PHE A 35 -14.46 0.35 -0.16
C PHE A 35 -14.17 1.86 -0.11
N GLY A 36 -12.97 2.26 -0.49
CA GLY A 36 -12.53 3.66 -0.56
C GLY A 36 -12.13 4.21 0.80
N MET A 37 -10.85 4.57 0.94
CA MET A 37 -10.33 5.29 2.10
C MET A 37 -9.21 6.24 1.72
N ASP A 38 -9.25 7.43 2.30
CA ASP A 38 -8.27 8.48 2.06
C ASP A 38 -7.57 8.83 3.37
N PHE A 39 -6.24 8.86 3.35
CA PHE A 39 -5.41 9.29 4.47
C PHE A 39 -4.56 10.49 4.07
N ALA A 40 -4.66 11.59 4.82
CA ALA A 40 -3.79 12.75 4.69
C ALA A 40 -3.10 13.07 6.02
N GLY A 41 -1.82 12.72 6.13
CA GLY A 41 -1.00 13.00 7.31
C GLY A 41 -0.06 11.87 7.68
N SER A 42 0.04 11.59 8.99
CA SER A 42 0.99 10.59 9.50
C SER A 42 0.24 9.37 10.03
N VAL A 43 0.58 8.18 9.52
CA VAL A 43 0.07 6.90 10.03
C VAL A 43 1.23 6.12 10.64
N LEU A 44 1.06 5.66 11.87
CA LEU A 44 2.07 4.85 12.53
C LEU A 44 1.97 3.36 12.15
N GLU A 45 0.78 2.78 12.29
CA GLU A 45 0.52 1.35 12.10
C GLU A 45 -0.90 1.17 11.56
N MET A 46 -1.06 0.30 10.55
CA MET A 46 -2.35 0.03 9.93
C MET A 46 -2.43 -1.40 9.39
N ASP A 47 -3.44 -2.16 9.83
CA ASP A 47 -3.61 -3.57 9.49
C ASP A 47 -4.92 -3.82 8.75
N PHE A 48 -4.83 -4.49 7.60
CA PHE A 48 -5.97 -4.94 6.80
C PHE A 48 -6.00 -6.46 6.74
N THR A 49 -7.09 -7.03 7.28
CA THR A 49 -7.41 -8.44 7.04
C THR A 49 -8.55 -8.62 6.06
N GLY A 50 -9.40 -7.61 5.89
CA GLY A 50 -10.40 -7.58 4.82
C GLY A 50 -9.80 -7.11 3.50
N SER A 51 -10.53 -7.35 2.40
CA SER A 51 -10.11 -6.89 1.07
C SER A 51 -10.23 -5.39 0.95
N VAL A 52 -9.24 -4.76 0.33
CA VAL A 52 -9.17 -3.32 0.10
C VAL A 52 -9.39 -3.07 -1.38
N PHE A 53 -10.37 -2.24 -1.70
CA PHE A 53 -10.74 -1.98 -3.08
C PHE A 53 -10.02 -0.74 -3.63
N VAL A 54 -10.02 0.35 -2.86
CA VAL A 54 -9.36 1.61 -3.23
C VAL A 54 -8.83 2.23 -1.93
N MET A 55 -7.59 2.69 -1.96
CA MET A 55 -6.96 3.42 -0.87
C MET A 55 -6.02 4.48 -1.40
N ASP A 56 -6.20 5.71 -0.95
CA ASP A 56 -5.31 6.82 -1.25
C ASP A 56 -4.61 7.28 0.04
N PHE A 57 -3.30 7.42 -0.02
CA PHE A 57 -2.50 7.90 1.10
C PHE A 57 -1.62 9.07 0.68
N THR A 58 -1.62 10.14 1.48
CA THR A 58 -0.70 11.27 1.33
C THR A 58 -0.04 11.62 2.66
N GLY A 59 1.28 11.49 2.75
CA GLY A 59 2.07 11.92 3.91
C GLY A 59 3.15 10.92 4.33
N SER A 60 3.13 10.48 5.59
CA SER A 60 4.16 9.57 6.14
C SER A 60 3.57 8.33 6.80
N MET A 61 4.01 7.15 6.39
CA MET A 61 3.59 5.85 6.93
C MET A 61 4.79 5.10 7.53
N LEU A 62 4.62 4.55 8.73
CA LEU A 62 5.68 3.82 9.47
C LEU A 62 5.45 2.30 9.60
N GLY A 63 4.37 1.79 9.02
CA GLY A 63 4.09 0.36 8.93
C GLY A 63 2.66 0.15 8.44
N THR A 64 2.48 -0.79 7.52
CA THR A 64 1.15 -1.27 7.16
C THR A 64 1.19 -2.69 6.62
N ASP A 65 0.19 -3.47 7.02
CA ASP A 65 0.08 -4.87 6.67
C ASP A 65 -1.25 -5.14 5.95
N PHE A 66 -1.18 -5.78 4.79
CA PHE A 66 -2.35 -6.25 4.05
C PHE A 66 -2.30 -7.76 3.96
N THR A 67 -3.26 -8.46 4.56
CA THR A 67 -3.29 -9.94 4.58
C THR A 67 -4.32 -10.54 3.62
N SER A 68 -4.92 -9.72 2.76
CA SER A 68 -5.85 -10.18 1.73
C SER A 68 -5.64 -9.41 0.41
N SER A 69 -6.64 -9.43 -0.48
CA SER A 69 -6.56 -8.77 -1.78
C SER A 69 -6.64 -7.25 -1.67
N VAL A 70 -5.77 -6.58 -2.42
CA VAL A 70 -5.77 -5.12 -2.66
C VAL A 70 -5.98 -4.90 -4.15
N LEU A 71 -7.02 -4.14 -4.49
CA LEU A 71 -7.36 -3.90 -5.90
C LEU A 71 -6.62 -2.68 -6.45
N GLU A 72 -6.63 -1.56 -5.73
CA GLU A 72 -5.95 -0.33 -6.12
C GLU A 72 -5.48 0.42 -4.87
N MET A 73 -4.28 0.99 -4.97
CA MET A 73 -3.67 1.79 -3.92
C MET A 73 -2.84 2.91 -4.56
N ASP A 74 -3.00 4.14 -4.11
CA ASP A 74 -2.09 5.24 -4.44
C ASP A 74 -1.45 5.77 -3.15
N PHE A 75 -0.14 5.96 -3.17
CA PHE A 75 0.62 6.48 -2.07
C PHE A 75 1.50 7.64 -2.50
N SER A 76 1.36 8.79 -1.84
CA SER A 76 2.21 9.96 -2.01
C SER A 76 2.94 10.29 -0.71
N GLY A 77 4.27 10.15 -0.69
CA GLY A 77 5.11 10.59 0.42
C GLY A 77 6.16 9.57 0.88
N SER A 78 6.31 9.36 2.18
CA SER A 78 7.32 8.44 2.73
C SER A 78 6.72 7.21 3.41
N VAL A 79 7.18 6.02 3.04
CA VAL A 79 6.86 4.75 3.69
C VAL A 79 8.09 4.16 4.36
N ARG A 80 7.92 3.68 5.59
CA ARG A 80 8.87 2.76 6.23
C ARG A 80 8.15 1.47 6.58
N GLY A 81 8.34 0.43 5.78
CA GLY A 81 7.71 -0.87 6.01
C GLY A 81 6.31 -0.93 5.42
N MET A 82 6.10 -1.92 4.56
CA MET A 82 4.81 -2.21 3.97
C MET A 82 4.80 -3.67 3.50
N ASP A 83 3.84 -4.43 4.00
CA ASP A 83 3.77 -5.87 3.81
C ASP A 83 2.45 -6.26 3.16
N PHE A 84 2.52 -7.02 2.06
CA PHE A 84 1.34 -7.62 1.46
C PHE A 84 1.46 -9.13 1.46
N THR A 85 0.43 -9.78 1.97
CA THR A 85 0.19 -11.22 1.90
C THR A 85 -1.13 -11.42 1.19
N GLY A 86 -1.11 -11.62 -0.12
CA GLY A 86 -2.35 -11.68 -0.90
C GLY A 86 -2.15 -11.36 -2.37
N SER A 87 -3.23 -10.91 -3.01
CA SER A 87 -3.18 -10.46 -4.40
C SER A 87 -3.23 -8.95 -4.48
N VAL A 88 -2.31 -8.34 -5.22
CA VAL A 88 -2.32 -6.90 -5.53
C VAL A 88 -2.56 -6.73 -7.02
N LEU A 89 -3.58 -5.95 -7.39
CA LEU A 89 -3.92 -5.67 -8.78
C LEU A 89 -3.45 -4.30 -9.27
N GLY A 90 -3.33 -3.33 -8.37
CA GLY A 90 -2.93 -1.95 -8.65
C GLY A 90 -2.31 -1.28 -7.41
N MET A 91 -1.27 -0.47 -7.59
CA MET A 91 -0.40 0.07 -6.55
C MET A 91 0.57 1.11 -7.13
N ASP A 92 0.37 2.37 -6.79
CA ASP A 92 1.16 3.49 -7.24
C ASP A 92 1.87 4.14 -6.03
N PHE A 93 3.15 4.49 -6.14
CA PHE A 93 3.83 5.30 -5.10
C PHE A 93 4.63 6.47 -5.63
N THR A 94 4.18 7.68 -5.36
CA THR A 94 5.02 8.86 -5.49
C THR A 94 5.78 9.15 -4.19
N GLY A 95 7.05 8.80 -4.11
CA GLY A 95 7.96 9.24 -3.05
C GLY A 95 9.01 8.21 -2.64
N SER A 96 9.28 8.10 -1.34
CA SER A 96 10.34 7.22 -0.83
C SER A 96 9.78 6.03 -0.06
N VAL A 97 10.16 4.81 -0.46
CA VAL A 97 9.84 3.58 0.24
C VAL A 97 11.12 2.97 0.80
N HIS A 98 11.15 2.70 2.11
CA HIS A 98 12.33 2.09 2.73
C HIS A 98 12.36 0.58 2.57
N VAL A 99 11.26 -0.10 2.90
CA VAL A 99 11.18 -1.56 2.86
C VAL A 99 9.78 -1.92 2.38
N MET A 100 9.71 -2.83 1.42
CA MET A 100 8.46 -3.41 0.94
C MET A 100 8.60 -4.93 0.79
N TYR A 101 7.65 -5.66 1.38
CA TYR A 101 7.55 -7.11 1.28
C TYR A 101 6.26 -7.49 0.57
N LEU A 102 6.39 -8.27 -0.49
CA LEU A 102 5.25 -8.74 -1.29
C LEU A 102 5.25 -10.26 -1.35
N THR A 103 4.20 -10.87 -0.80
CA THR A 103 3.97 -12.31 -0.78
C THR A 103 2.64 -12.64 -1.44
N GLY A 104 2.69 -13.21 -2.64
CA GLY A 104 1.50 -13.66 -3.38
C GLY A 104 1.52 -13.30 -4.86
N SER A 105 0.35 -13.13 -5.47
CA SER A 105 0.26 -12.81 -6.91
C SER A 105 0.10 -11.32 -7.09
N VAL A 106 0.94 -10.71 -7.92
CA VAL A 106 0.85 -9.30 -8.25
C VAL A 106 0.66 -9.16 -9.75
N LEU A 107 -0.50 -8.65 -10.13
CA LEU A 107 -0.85 -8.42 -11.53
C LEU A 107 -0.49 -6.99 -11.91
N GLY A 108 0.82 -6.78 -12.12
CA GLY A 108 1.40 -5.61 -12.80
C GLY A 108 1.84 -4.49 -11.90
N LEU A 109 3.04 -4.57 -11.31
CA LEU A 109 3.73 -3.37 -10.81
C LEU A 109 4.19 -2.56 -12.04
N ASP A 110 4.27 -1.24 -11.98
CA ASP A 110 4.84 -0.38 -13.00
C ASP A 110 5.27 0.89 -12.26
N LEU A 111 6.23 1.59 -12.81
CA LEU A 111 6.86 2.75 -12.23
C LEU A 111 7.21 3.75 -13.35
N SER A 112 6.14 4.33 -13.92
CA SER A 112 5.96 5.47 -14.84
C SER A 112 5.71 5.17 -16.33
N GLY A 113 4.47 5.46 -16.77
CA GLY A 113 4.19 6.22 -17.99
C GLY A 113 3.33 5.56 -19.09
N SER A 114 2.01 5.52 -18.88
CA SER A 114 0.90 5.31 -19.83
C SER A 114 0.80 3.96 -20.56
N LEU A 115 0.17 2.98 -19.90
CA LEU A 115 -0.95 2.13 -20.37
C LEU A 115 -1.21 1.04 -19.32
N LEU A 116 -2.43 0.89 -18.77
CA LEU A 116 -2.88 -0.24 -17.91
C LEU A 116 -1.75 -0.95 -17.11
N GLY A 117 -1.32 -0.34 -16.01
CA GLY A 117 -0.22 -0.73 -15.14
C GLY A 117 -0.17 0.18 -13.90
N MET A 118 0.63 -0.18 -12.90
CA MET A 118 0.89 0.55 -11.64
C MET A 118 1.99 1.64 -11.78
N ASP A 119 2.25 2.57 -10.86
CA ASP A 119 3.19 3.71 -11.06
C ASP A 119 3.91 4.22 -9.78
N PHE A 120 5.25 4.15 -9.63
CA PHE A 120 6.01 4.84 -8.58
C PHE A 120 7.00 5.92 -9.10
N THR A 121 7.10 7.03 -8.37
CA THR A 121 8.02 8.15 -8.60
C THR A 121 8.86 8.43 -7.35
N GLY A 122 10.13 7.96 -7.27
CA GLY A 122 11.06 8.35 -6.20
C GLY A 122 12.21 7.37 -5.88
N SER A 123 12.29 6.83 -4.66
CA SER A 123 13.37 5.91 -4.26
C SER A 123 12.88 4.72 -3.44
N VAL A 124 13.40 3.53 -3.75
CA VAL A 124 13.14 2.29 -3.00
C VAL A 124 14.46 1.73 -2.47
N LEU A 125 14.57 1.49 -1.15
CA LEU A 125 15.81 1.01 -0.54
C LEU A 125 15.91 -0.52 -0.47
N GLU A 126 14.82 -1.21 -0.16
CA GLU A 126 14.76 -2.68 -0.12
C GLU A 126 13.38 -3.16 -0.61
N MET A 127 13.38 -4.13 -1.51
CA MET A 127 12.18 -4.79 -2.02
C MET A 127 12.41 -6.29 -2.12
N ASP A 128 11.56 -7.08 -1.48
CA ASP A 128 11.56 -8.55 -1.59
C ASP A 128 10.19 -9.04 -2.05
N PHE A 129 10.22 -9.86 -3.10
CA PHE A 129 9.03 -10.42 -3.72
C PHE A 129 9.07 -11.95 -3.72
N THR A 130 7.98 -12.55 -3.23
CA THR A 130 7.75 -13.99 -3.26
C THR A 130 6.38 -14.29 -3.91
N GLY A 131 6.36 -14.93 -5.09
CA GLY A 131 5.11 -15.29 -5.78
C GLY A 131 5.17 -15.13 -7.30
N SER A 132 4.16 -14.55 -7.94
CA SER A 132 4.20 -14.24 -9.39
C SER A 132 3.98 -12.75 -9.64
N VAL A 133 4.78 -12.13 -10.51
CA VAL A 133 4.62 -10.74 -10.95
C VAL A 133 4.38 -10.70 -12.45
N LEU A 134 3.32 -10.03 -12.88
CA LEU A 134 2.98 -9.83 -14.29
C LEU A 134 3.05 -8.35 -14.66
N GLY A 135 4.27 -7.81 -14.76
CA GLY A 135 4.58 -6.40 -15.08
C GLY A 135 5.33 -5.72 -13.93
N MET A 136 6.45 -5.05 -14.25
CA MET A 136 7.23 -4.10 -13.41
C MET A 136 7.93 -3.12 -14.37
N ASP A 137 7.74 -1.82 -14.19
CA ASP A 137 8.59 -0.74 -14.75
C ASP A 137 9.33 -0.08 -13.58
N PHE A 138 10.38 0.72 -13.75
CA PHE A 138 11.18 1.43 -12.71
C PHE A 138 11.69 2.76 -13.27
N THR A 139 11.10 3.91 -12.92
CA THR A 139 11.69 5.25 -13.16
C THR A 139 12.44 5.83 -11.95
N ALA A 140 12.50 5.06 -10.88
CA ALA A 140 13.15 5.38 -9.61
C ALA A 140 14.53 4.70 -9.45
N SER A 141 15.32 5.15 -8.47
CA SER A 141 16.49 4.40 -8.03
C SER A 141 16.06 3.31 -7.05
N VAL A 142 16.32 2.05 -7.39
CA VAL A 142 16.13 0.90 -6.49
C VAL A 142 17.47 0.40 -6.01
N PHE A 143 17.62 0.33 -4.70
CA PHE A 143 18.67 -0.41 -4.05
C PHE A 143 18.07 -1.71 -3.48
N GLY A 144 18.86 -2.79 -3.38
CA GLY A 144 18.43 -4.02 -2.68
C GLY A 144 17.14 -4.67 -3.22
N TRP A 145 17.20 -5.27 -4.42
CA TRP A 145 16.10 -6.07 -4.96
C TRP A 145 16.36 -7.58 -4.81
N ILE A 146 15.37 -8.29 -4.27
CA ILE A 146 15.34 -9.75 -4.20
C ILE A 146 14.01 -10.23 -4.81
N SER A 147 14.07 -11.12 -5.79
CA SER A 147 12.90 -11.83 -6.29
C SER A 147 13.13 -13.33 -6.15
N ARG A 148 12.19 -13.99 -5.46
CA ARG A 148 12.14 -15.47 -5.34
C ARG A 148 11.01 -16.07 -6.18
N ALA A 149 10.45 -15.29 -7.08
CA ALA A 149 9.40 -15.68 -8.01
C ALA A 149 9.96 -16.39 -9.25
N PRO A 150 9.28 -17.41 -9.79
CA PRO A 150 9.50 -17.79 -11.18
C PRO A 150 9.04 -16.64 -12.08
N CYS A 151 9.97 -15.96 -12.74
CA CYS A 151 9.65 -15.00 -13.79
C CYS A 151 8.93 -15.74 -14.93
N LEU A 152 7.74 -15.26 -15.31
CA LEU A 152 7.03 -15.65 -16.54
C LEU A 152 7.09 -14.51 -17.54
#